data_AF-G4XHD7-F1
#
_entry.id   AF-G4XHD7-F1
#
_cell.length_a   1.000
_cell.length_b   1.000
_cell.length_c   1.000
_cell.angle_alpha   90.00
_cell.angle_beta   90.00
_cell.angle_gamma   90.00
#
_symmetry.space_group_name_H-M   'P 1'
#
loop_
_entity.id
_entity.type
_entity.pdbx_description
1 polymer ?
#
loop_
_entity_poly.entity_id
_entity_poly.type
_entity_poly.pdbx_seq_one_letter_code
_entity_poly.pdbx_strand_id
1 'polypeptide(L)'
;RRVRGLLGRLQYISRFIAQLTPICEPIFKLLKKNAQIDWNEECQAAFDKIKQLLVKPPVLVPPTPGRPLLLYLSTTQHSMGAVLGQHDESGRKERAIYYLSKKFNECEARYSTMEKTCLSLVWAAQKLRHYMMAYPVQLLCRHDPIKFLFQKPAVVGSNG
;
A
#
# COMPACT_ATOMS: atom_id res chain seq x y z
N ARG A 1 11.11 -4.56 16.57
CA ARG A 1 11.16 -4.72 15.08
C ARG A 1 9.77 -4.70 14.41
N ARG A 2 8.74 -5.39 14.92
CA ARG A 2 7.41 -5.51 14.27
C ARG A 2 6.62 -4.19 14.17
N VAL A 3 6.65 -3.36 15.22
CA VAL A 3 5.95 -2.05 15.27
C VAL A 3 6.45 -1.10 14.18
N ARG A 4 7.78 -0.95 14.00
CA ARG A 4 8.36 -0.08 12.95
C ARG A 4 7.97 -0.50 11.53
N GLY A 5 7.85 -1.79 11.24
CA GLY A 5 7.45 -2.30 9.93
C GLY A 5 5.94 -2.19 9.65
N LEU A 6 5.11 -2.28 10.68
CA LEU A 6 3.69 -1.90 10.57
C LEU A 6 3.57 -0.39 10.30
N LEU A 7 4.35 0.42 11.00
CA LEU A 7 4.24 1.86 10.89
C LEU A 7 4.72 2.42 9.55
N GLY A 8 5.76 1.84 8.94
CA GLY A 8 6.15 2.20 7.57
C GLY A 8 5.04 1.94 6.54
N ARG A 9 4.20 0.92 6.77
CA ARG A 9 3.00 0.66 5.96
C ARG A 9 1.87 1.61 6.29
N LEU A 10 1.66 1.90 7.57
CA LEU A 10 0.65 2.84 8.02
C LEU A 10 0.94 4.25 7.55
N GLN A 11 2.19 4.71 7.58
CA GLN A 11 2.59 6.03 7.08
C GLN A 11 2.42 6.16 5.57
N TYR A 12 2.54 5.04 4.86
CA TYR A 12 2.26 5.00 3.44
C TYR A 12 0.75 5.15 3.19
N ILE A 13 -0.08 4.44 3.95
CA ILE A 13 -1.55 4.45 3.81
C ILE A 13 -2.19 5.69 4.46
N SER A 14 -1.55 6.30 5.45
CA SER A 14 -2.06 7.42 6.25
C SER A 14 -2.27 8.69 5.45
N ARG A 15 -1.53 8.85 4.34
CA ARG A 15 -1.73 9.99 3.44
C ARG A 15 -3.09 9.95 2.72
N PHE A 16 -3.77 8.81 2.74
CA PHE A 16 -5.03 8.58 2.02
C PHE A 16 -6.26 8.45 2.91
N ILE A 17 -6.08 8.28 4.23
CA ILE A 17 -7.17 8.20 5.20
C ILE A 17 -7.22 9.53 5.96
N ALA A 18 -8.24 10.34 5.67
CA ALA A 18 -8.48 11.58 6.38
C ALA A 18 -8.62 11.31 7.89
N GLN A 19 -8.00 12.16 8.71
CA GLN A 19 -7.95 12.03 10.19
C GLN A 19 -7.19 10.82 10.75
N LEU A 20 -6.34 10.14 9.96
CA LEU A 20 -5.51 9.05 10.51
C LEU A 20 -4.41 9.57 11.44
N THR A 21 -3.90 10.79 11.23
CA THR A 21 -2.84 11.38 12.06
C THR A 21 -3.20 11.46 13.56
N PRO A 22 -4.38 11.99 13.97
CA PRO A 22 -4.79 11.95 15.38
C PRO A 22 -5.09 10.54 15.88
N ILE A 23 -5.57 9.62 15.03
CA ILE A 23 -5.81 8.21 15.41
C ILE A 23 -4.50 7.46 15.64
N CYS A 24 -3.45 7.76 14.87
CA CYS A 24 -2.12 7.15 14.97
C CYS A 24 -1.26 7.77 16.07
N GLU A 25 -1.68 8.86 16.70
CA GLU A 25 -0.89 9.58 17.71
C GLU A 25 -0.39 8.69 18.85
N PRO A 26 -1.19 7.78 19.44
CA PRO A 26 -0.72 6.86 20.49
C PRO A 26 0.40 5.94 19.98
N ILE A 27 0.27 5.46 18.75
CA ILE A 27 1.25 4.58 18.11
C ILE A 27 2.54 5.34 17.75
N PHE A 28 2.43 6.63 17.39
CA PHE A 28 3.60 7.50 17.13
C PHE A 28 4.38 7.85 18.40
N LYS A 29 3.72 7.95 19.56
CA LYS A 29 4.39 8.19 20.86
C LYS A 29 5.39 7.07 21.21
N LEU A 30 5.11 5.83 20.82
CA LEU A 30 6.00 4.66 20.98
C LEU A 30 7.29 4.72 20.13
N LEU A 31 7.45 5.74 19.27
CA LEU A 31 8.60 5.89 18.36
C LEU A 31 9.56 7.00 18.76
N LYS A 32 9.24 7.81 19.77
CA LYS A 32 10.15 8.84 20.25
C LYS A 32 11.45 8.18 20.72
N LYS A 33 12.61 8.79 20.39
CA LYS A 33 13.91 8.33 20.88
C LYS A 33 13.82 8.22 22.42
N ASN A 34 14.20 7.06 22.96
CA ASN A 34 14.15 6.70 24.39
C ASN A 34 12.76 6.43 25.00
N ALA A 35 11.68 6.29 24.21
CA ALA A 35 10.41 5.82 24.75
C ALA A 35 10.49 4.31 25.10
N GLN A 36 10.05 3.94 26.30
CA GLN A 36 9.71 2.54 26.58
C GLN A 36 8.59 2.14 25.61
N ILE A 37 8.83 1.09 24.81
CA ILE A 37 7.85 0.56 23.86
C ILE A 37 6.85 -0.25 24.67
N ASP A 38 5.94 0.42 25.37
CA ASP A 38 4.87 -0.22 26.10
C ASP A 38 3.56 -0.12 25.31
N TRP A 39 3.14 -1.25 24.74
CA TRP A 39 1.93 -1.30 23.92
C TRP A 39 0.72 -1.36 24.85
N ASN A 40 0.14 -0.19 25.12
CA ASN A 40 -1.02 -0.05 26.00
C ASN A 40 -2.35 -0.19 25.25
N GLU A 41 -3.45 -0.17 26.00
CA GLU A 41 -4.82 -0.28 25.46
C GLU A 41 -5.14 0.83 24.45
N GLU A 42 -4.61 2.04 24.63
CA GLU A 42 -4.77 3.14 23.68
C GLU A 42 -4.12 2.83 22.32
N CYS A 43 -2.94 2.22 22.32
CA CYS A 43 -2.27 1.76 21.11
C CYS A 43 -3.05 0.65 20.41
N GLN A 44 -3.64 -0.27 21.20
CA GLN A 44 -4.49 -1.33 20.68
C GLN A 44 -5.78 -0.78 20.07
N ALA A 45 -6.47 0.13 20.77
CA ALA A 45 -7.68 0.79 20.28
C ALA A 45 -7.42 1.62 19.01
N ALA A 46 -6.31 2.37 18.96
CA ALA A 46 -5.86 3.05 17.76
C ALA A 46 -5.62 2.07 16.60
N PHE A 47 -4.95 0.96 16.87
CA PHE A 47 -4.68 -0.07 15.86
C PHE A 47 -5.96 -0.74 15.35
N ASP A 48 -6.92 -1.04 16.22
CA ASP A 48 -8.19 -1.64 15.83
C ASP A 48 -9.09 -0.65 15.09
N LYS A 49 -9.06 0.64 15.45
CA LYS A 49 -9.74 1.70 14.68
C LYS A 49 -9.14 1.85 13.27
N ILE A 50 -7.81 1.74 13.15
CA ILE A 50 -7.14 1.67 11.85
C ILE A 50 -7.60 0.43 11.07
N LYS A 51 -7.67 -0.75 11.69
CA LYS A 51 -8.22 -1.95 11.03
C LYS A 51 -9.64 -1.72 10.54
N GLN A 52 -10.50 -1.10 11.37
CA GLN A 52 -11.87 -0.81 10.99
C GLN A 52 -11.96 0.16 9.80
N LEU A 53 -11.14 1.22 9.78
CA LEU A 53 -11.04 2.14 8.65
C LEU A 53 -10.52 1.45 7.37
N LEU A 54 -9.66 0.44 7.50
CA LEU A 54 -9.20 -0.36 6.37
C LEU A 54 -10.25 -1.38 5.88
N VAL A 55 -11.09 -1.89 6.79
CA VAL A 55 -12.17 -2.83 6.49
C VAL A 55 -13.39 -2.11 5.91
N LYS A 56 -13.66 -0.88 6.35
CA LYS A 56 -14.70 0.02 5.82
C LYS A 56 -14.02 1.33 5.34
N PRO A 57 -13.48 1.34 4.11
CA PRO A 57 -12.78 2.51 3.60
C PRO A 57 -13.72 3.73 3.55
N PRO A 58 -13.25 4.93 3.94
CA PRO A 58 -14.03 6.15 3.76
C PRO A 58 -14.32 6.35 2.27
N VAL A 59 -15.53 6.83 1.98
CA VAL A 59 -16.18 6.97 0.66
C VAL A 59 -15.17 7.12 -0.48
N LEU A 60 -15.11 6.08 -1.33
CA LEU A 60 -14.29 6.06 -2.54
C LEU A 60 -14.79 7.16 -3.47
N VAL A 61 -13.96 8.17 -3.72
CA VAL A 61 -14.29 9.25 -4.65
C VAL A 61 -14.01 8.74 -6.07
N PRO A 62 -14.93 8.94 -7.02
CA PRO A 62 -14.65 8.58 -8.41
C PRO A 62 -13.42 9.34 -8.93
N PRO A 63 -12.60 8.72 -9.79
CA PRO A 63 -11.48 9.40 -10.41
C PRO A 63 -11.95 10.55 -11.29
N THR A 64 -11.26 11.69 -11.17
CA THR A 64 -11.48 12.86 -12.02
C THR A 64 -10.89 12.59 -13.41
N PRO A 65 -11.66 12.72 -14.51
CA PRO A 65 -11.17 12.58 -15.88
C PRO A 65 -9.97 13.48 -16.18
N GLY A 66 -9.08 13.03 -17.06
CA GLY A 66 -7.96 13.83 -17.58
C GLY A 66 -6.76 14.01 -16.64
N ARG A 67 -6.77 13.38 -15.45
CA ARG A 67 -5.66 13.45 -14.49
C ARG A 67 -5.12 12.06 -14.18
N PRO A 68 -3.79 11.90 -14.00
CA PRO A 68 -3.20 10.61 -13.72
C PRO A 68 -3.62 10.08 -12.35
N LEU A 69 -3.74 8.77 -12.25
CA LEU A 69 -3.91 8.07 -10.98
C LEU A 69 -2.54 7.71 -10.42
N LEU A 70 -2.43 7.68 -9.11
CA LEU A 70 -1.25 7.27 -8.37
C LEU A 70 -1.49 5.87 -7.85
N LEU A 71 -0.67 4.91 -8.29
CA LEU A 71 -0.68 3.56 -7.75
C LEU A 71 0.44 3.41 -6.73
N TYR A 72 0.04 3.10 -5.52
CA TYR A 72 0.89 2.95 -4.38
C TYR A 72 0.96 1.46 -3.97
N LEU A 73 2.12 0.82 -4.10
CA LEU A 73 2.35 -0.57 -3.68
C LEU A 73 2.98 -0.69 -2.29
N SER A 74 2.48 -1.64 -1.50
CA SER A 74 3.05 -2.03 -0.22
C SER A 74 3.23 -3.55 -0.15
N THR A 75 4.46 -4.00 0.09
CA THR A 75 4.79 -5.42 0.23
C THR A 75 5.44 -5.71 1.57
N THR A 76 5.11 -6.86 2.13
CA THR A 76 5.73 -7.37 3.36
C THR A 76 6.14 -8.81 3.21
N GLN A 77 6.63 -9.42 4.27
CA GLN A 77 6.96 -10.84 4.25
C GLN A 77 5.73 -11.74 4.02
N HIS A 78 4.53 -11.31 4.43
CA HIS A 78 3.33 -12.18 4.49
C HIS A 78 2.12 -11.63 3.74
N SER A 79 2.19 -10.41 3.22
CA SER A 79 1.07 -9.78 2.54
C SER A 79 1.52 -8.73 1.54
N MET A 80 0.62 -8.46 0.61
CA MET A 80 0.67 -7.37 -0.35
C MET A 80 -0.53 -6.44 -0.19
N GLY A 81 -0.35 -5.21 -0.62
CA GLY A 81 -1.41 -4.23 -0.71
C GLY A 81 -1.09 -3.17 -1.76
N ALA A 82 -2.16 -2.53 -2.23
CA ALA A 82 -2.07 -1.42 -3.15
C ALA A 82 -3.12 -0.35 -2.81
N VAL A 83 -2.81 0.91 -3.08
CA VAL A 83 -3.76 2.02 -3.00
C VAL A 83 -3.74 2.74 -4.34
N LEU A 84 -4.92 2.95 -4.90
CA LEU A 84 -5.11 3.83 -6.04
C LEU A 84 -5.58 5.17 -5.49
N GLY A 85 -4.88 6.24 -5.83
CA GLY A 85 -5.24 7.60 -5.44
C GLY A 85 -5.14 8.56 -6.60
N GLN A 86 -5.54 9.80 -6.37
CA GLN A 86 -5.41 10.89 -7.31
C GLN A 86 -5.24 12.21 -6.55
N HIS A 87 -4.48 13.14 -7.10
CA HIS A 87 -4.45 14.49 -6.55
C HIS A 87 -5.81 15.19 -6.73
N ASP A 88 -6.22 15.95 -5.72
CA ASP A 88 -7.38 16.82 -5.81
C ASP A 88 -7.17 17.96 -6.81
N GLU A 89 -8.22 18.75 -7.05
CA GLU A 89 -8.21 19.84 -8.02
C GLU A 89 -7.01 20.79 -7.85
N SER A 90 -6.63 21.05 -6.59
CA SER A 90 -5.54 21.94 -6.20
C SER A 90 -4.14 21.34 -6.28
N GLY A 91 -4.02 20.02 -6.47
CA GLY A 91 -2.74 19.30 -6.42
C GLY A 91 -2.18 19.12 -5.01
N ARG A 92 -2.78 19.71 -3.98
CA ARG A 92 -2.22 19.77 -2.62
C ARG A 92 -2.59 18.57 -1.76
N LYS A 93 -3.68 17.87 -2.08
CA LYS A 93 -4.12 16.67 -1.33
C LYS A 93 -4.30 15.49 -2.26
N GLU A 94 -3.92 14.32 -1.77
CA GLU A 94 -4.22 13.06 -2.45
C GLU A 94 -5.52 12.47 -1.89
N ARG A 95 -6.39 12.02 -2.77
CA ARG A 95 -7.63 11.31 -2.44
C ARG A 95 -7.49 9.86 -2.84
N ALA A 96 -7.89 8.95 -1.94
CA ALA A 96 -7.95 7.54 -2.26
C ALA A 96 -9.16 7.24 -3.13
N ILE A 97 -8.95 6.47 -4.20
CA ILE A 97 -9.98 5.96 -5.10
C ILE A 97 -10.26 4.49 -4.82
N TYR A 98 -9.23 3.71 -4.46
CA TYR A 98 -9.40 2.28 -4.22
C TYR A 98 -8.31 1.71 -3.33
N TYR A 99 -8.66 0.73 -2.49
CA TYR A 99 -7.71 0.00 -1.64
C TYR A 99 -7.74 -1.50 -1.96
N LEU A 100 -6.56 -2.11 -1.99
CA LEU A 100 -6.37 -3.52 -2.23
C LEU A 100 -5.46 -4.10 -1.15
N SER A 101 -5.81 -5.27 -0.61
CA SER A 101 -4.90 -6.06 0.20
C SER A 101 -5.16 -7.56 0.04
N LYS A 102 -4.09 -8.35 0.05
CA LYS A 102 -4.12 -9.82 0.01
C LYS A 102 -2.96 -10.38 0.83
N LYS A 103 -3.23 -11.45 1.59
CA LYS A 103 -2.16 -12.27 2.20
C LYS A 103 -1.49 -13.13 1.13
N PHE A 104 -0.17 -13.29 1.24
CA PHE A 104 0.52 -14.27 0.43
C PHE A 104 0.08 -15.68 0.82
N ASN A 105 -0.11 -16.54 -0.18
CA ASN A 105 -0.21 -17.98 0.07
C ASN A 105 1.19 -18.55 0.46
N GLU A 106 1.24 -19.83 0.83
CA GLU A 106 2.49 -20.44 1.32
C GLU A 106 3.65 -20.37 0.30
N CYS A 107 3.35 -20.50 -0.99
CA CYS A 107 4.36 -20.42 -2.04
C CYS A 107 4.82 -18.97 -2.27
N GLU A 108 3.89 -18.03 -2.38
CA GLU A 108 4.16 -16.59 -2.55
C GLU A 108 4.94 -16.03 -1.35
N ALA A 109 4.72 -16.56 -0.15
CA ALA A 109 5.44 -16.16 1.06
C ALA A 109 6.93 -16.54 1.04
N ARG A 110 7.34 -17.50 0.19
CA ARG A 110 8.74 -17.93 0.05
C ARG A 110 9.53 -17.09 -0.97
N TYR A 111 8.85 -16.26 -1.76
CA TYR A 111 9.49 -15.39 -2.75
C TYR A 111 10.41 -14.35 -2.12
N SER A 112 11.42 -13.93 -2.87
CA SER A 112 12.29 -12.82 -2.45
C SER A 112 11.48 -11.52 -2.35
N THR A 113 12.00 -10.52 -1.62
CA THR A 113 11.35 -9.20 -1.48
C THR A 113 11.03 -8.56 -2.83
N MET A 114 11.91 -8.74 -3.83
CA MET A 114 11.72 -8.16 -5.15
C MET A 114 10.64 -8.91 -5.95
N GLU A 115 10.65 -10.25 -5.91
CA GLU A 115 9.59 -11.06 -6.53
C GLU A 115 8.23 -10.81 -5.91
N LYS A 116 8.16 -10.66 -4.58
CA LYS A 116 6.94 -10.24 -3.88
C LYS A 116 6.45 -8.88 -4.37
N THR A 117 7.36 -7.93 -4.61
CA THR A 117 7.02 -6.60 -5.12
C THR A 117 6.51 -6.65 -6.56
N CYS A 118 7.12 -7.46 -7.42
CA CYS A 118 6.65 -7.68 -8.79
C CYS A 118 5.28 -8.37 -8.82
N LEU A 119 5.11 -9.44 -8.03
CA LEU A 119 3.83 -10.14 -7.88
C LEU A 119 2.73 -9.17 -7.43
N SER A 120 3.04 -8.30 -6.48
CA SER A 120 2.09 -7.31 -5.97
C SER A 120 1.69 -6.29 -7.02
N LEU A 121 2.64 -5.86 -7.87
CA LEU A 121 2.37 -4.99 -9.01
C LEU A 121 1.44 -5.67 -10.02
N VAL A 122 1.79 -6.89 -10.45
CA VAL A 122 0.98 -7.65 -11.43
C VAL A 122 -0.42 -7.89 -10.89
N TRP A 123 -0.53 -8.32 -9.63
CA TRP A 123 -1.81 -8.55 -8.97
C TRP A 123 -2.66 -7.26 -8.87
N ALA A 124 -2.05 -6.14 -8.47
CA ALA A 124 -2.75 -4.86 -8.42
C ALA A 124 -3.19 -4.38 -9.81
N ALA A 125 -2.33 -4.53 -10.82
CA ALA A 125 -2.63 -4.18 -12.20
C ALA A 125 -3.78 -4.99 -12.80
N GLN A 126 -3.81 -6.30 -12.50
CA GLN A 126 -4.93 -7.16 -12.91
C GLN A 126 -6.24 -6.75 -12.23
N LYS A 127 -6.21 -6.46 -10.92
CA LYS A 127 -7.42 -6.07 -10.18
C LYS A 127 -7.92 -4.66 -10.54
N LEU A 128 -7.02 -3.76 -10.89
CA LEU A 128 -7.32 -2.37 -11.27
C LEU A 128 -7.28 -2.16 -12.79
N ARG A 129 -7.39 -3.23 -13.58
CA ARG A 129 -7.24 -3.18 -15.05
C ARG A 129 -8.16 -2.13 -15.69
N HIS A 130 -9.40 -2.05 -15.23
CA HIS A 130 -10.38 -1.07 -15.74
C HIS A 130 -9.93 0.38 -15.49
N TYR A 131 -9.32 0.69 -14.34
CA TYR A 131 -8.75 2.01 -14.09
C TYR A 131 -7.49 2.26 -14.92
N MET A 132 -6.60 1.27 -15.03
CA MET A 132 -5.36 1.41 -15.79
C MET A 132 -5.57 1.57 -17.30
N MET A 133 -6.67 1.04 -17.82
CA MET A 133 -7.06 1.23 -19.22
C MET A 133 -7.69 2.60 -19.47
N ALA A 134 -8.41 3.14 -18.47
CA ALA A 134 -9.15 4.40 -18.61
C ALA A 134 -8.31 5.63 -18.25
N TYR A 135 -7.28 5.48 -17.42
CA TYR A 135 -6.47 6.59 -16.91
C TYR A 135 -4.98 6.28 -17.00
N PRO A 136 -4.13 7.29 -17.25
CA PRO A 136 -2.69 7.14 -17.05
C PRO A 136 -2.41 6.89 -15.56
N VAL A 137 -1.59 5.88 -15.25
CA VAL A 137 -1.27 5.50 -13.87
C VAL A 137 0.23 5.65 -13.61
N GLN A 138 0.56 6.40 -12.57
CA GLN A 138 1.93 6.59 -12.08
C GLN A 138 2.19 5.64 -10.92
N LEU A 139 3.15 4.73 -11.09
CA LEU A 139 3.55 3.79 -10.04
C LEU A 139 4.52 4.46 -9.06
N LEU A 140 4.14 4.49 -7.79
CA LEU A 140 4.95 4.98 -6.69
C LEU A 140 5.33 3.80 -5.79
N CYS A 141 6.53 3.25 -6.01
CA CYS A 141 7.05 2.13 -5.25
C CYS A 141 8.41 2.47 -4.61
N ARG A 142 8.68 1.90 -3.43
CA ARG A 142 9.95 2.11 -2.70
C ARG A 142 11.14 1.40 -3.37
N HIS A 143 10.86 0.30 -4.04
CA HIS A 143 11.79 -0.43 -4.89
C HIS A 143 11.28 -0.30 -6.32
N ASP A 144 12.15 -0.40 -7.33
CA ASP A 144 11.72 -0.32 -8.73
C ASP A 144 11.49 -1.73 -9.28
N PRO A 145 10.27 -2.31 -9.14
CA PRO A 145 9.97 -3.65 -9.64
C PRO A 145 9.99 -3.70 -11.16
N ILE A 146 9.74 -2.57 -11.84
CA ILE A 146 9.70 -2.49 -13.29
C ILE A 146 11.11 -2.69 -13.83
N LYS A 147 12.08 -1.94 -13.29
CA LYS A 147 13.49 -2.12 -13.65
C LYS A 147 13.98 -3.54 -13.37
N PHE A 148 13.56 -4.16 -12.27
CA PHE A 148 13.90 -5.56 -12.00
C PHE A 148 13.27 -6.55 -12.99
N LEU A 149 11.99 -6.37 -13.34
CA LEU A 149 11.30 -7.17 -14.36
C LEU A 149 12.01 -7.09 -15.72
N PHE A 150 12.45 -5.90 -16.12
CA PHE A 150 13.19 -5.70 -17.37
C PHE A 150 14.62 -6.27 -17.34
N GLN A 151 15.21 -6.45 -16.17
CA GLN A 151 16.57 -7.00 -16.02
C GLN A 151 16.59 -8.53 -15.96
N LYS A 152 15.47 -9.19 -15.66
CA LYS A 152 15.36 -10.64 -15.81
C LYS A 152 15.02 -10.97 -17.26
N PRO A 153 15.80 -11.82 -17.97
CA PRO A 153 15.34 -12.33 -19.26
C PRO A 153 14.00 -13.02 -19.02
N ALA A 154 12.99 -12.68 -19.83
CA ALA A 154 11.73 -13.39 -19.82
C ALA A 154 12.05 -14.88 -19.95
N VAL A 155 11.68 -15.68 -18.96
CA VAL A 155 11.66 -17.13 -19.14
C VAL A 155 10.53 -17.38 -20.12
N VAL A 156 10.87 -17.35 -21.41
CA VAL A 156 10.03 -17.88 -22.48
C VAL A 156 9.78 -19.32 -22.08
N GLY A 157 8.54 -19.65 -21.73
CA GLY A 157 8.17 -21.03 -21.46
C GLY A 157 8.54 -21.86 -22.67
N SER A 158 9.53 -22.73 -22.50
CA SER A 158 9.83 -23.76 -23.48
C SER A 158 8.63 -24.69 -23.52
N ASN A 159 7.79 -24.54 -24.55
CA ASN A 159 6.93 -25.63 -24.98
C ASN A 159 7.83 -26.78 -25.40
N GLY A 160 7.74 -27.89 -24.69
CA GLY A 160 8.35 -29.18 -25.00
C GLY A 160 7.53 -30.27 -24.34
#